data_AF-A0A849R2S7-F1
#
_entry.id   AF-A0A849R2S7-F1
#
_cell.length_a   1.000
_cell.length_b   1.000
_cell.length_c   1.000
_cell.angle_alpha   90.00
_cell.angle_beta   90.00
_cell.angle_gamma   90.00
#
_symmetry.space_group_name_H-M   'P 1'
#
loop_
_entity.id
_entity.type
_entity.pdbx_description
1 polymer ?
#
loop_
_entity_poly.entity_id
_entity_poly.type
_entity_poly.pdbx_seq_one_letter_code
_entity_poly.pdbx_strand_id
1 'polypeptide(L)'
;MSIAKKLSQLLENMTPQERAEVETFAAFVIARRKLHDLSVLTDDIPTQELMQLVTESGSFDWLDAKEEGVYSIEDGEAVKWLSES
;
A
#
# COMPACT_ATOMS: atom_id res chain seq x y z
N MET A 1 -13.04 9.29 13.70
CA MET A 1 -12.50 10.51 13.04
C MET A 1 -11.90 10.05 11.71
N SER A 2 -12.34 10.59 10.56
CA SER A 2 -11.84 10.11 9.26
C SER A 2 -10.35 10.44 9.08
N ILE A 3 -9.64 9.59 8.34
CA ILE A 3 -8.20 9.71 8.08
C ILE A 3 -7.87 11.06 7.44
N ALA A 4 -8.73 11.54 6.54
CA ALA A 4 -8.61 12.85 5.92
C ALA A 4 -8.56 14.00 6.95
N LYS A 5 -9.42 13.96 7.99
CA LYS A 5 -9.40 14.99 9.05
C LYS A 5 -8.11 14.98 9.87
N LYS A 6 -7.54 13.80 10.12
CA LYS A 6 -6.26 13.69 10.85
C LYS A 6 -5.09 14.21 10.01
N LEU A 7 -5.09 13.96 8.69
CA LEU A 7 -4.03 14.43 7.80
C LEU A 7 -4.07 15.96 7.66
N SER A 8 -5.24 16.56 7.47
CA SER A 8 -5.37 18.02 7.40
C SER A 8 -4.89 18.69 8.69
N GLN A 9 -5.25 18.15 9.85
CA GLN A 9 -4.77 18.65 11.14
C GLN A 9 -3.26 18.51 11.31
N LEU A 10 -2.67 17.41 10.81
CA LEU A 10 -1.22 17.20 10.86
C LEU A 10 -0.49 18.25 10.00
N LEU A 11 -0.99 18.51 8.78
CA LEU A 11 -0.42 19.50 7.87
C LEU A 11 -0.56 20.94 8.39
N GLU A 12 -1.66 21.25 9.08
CA GLU A 12 -1.86 22.56 9.73
C GLU A 12 -0.93 22.80 10.91
N ASN A 13 -0.50 21.72 11.59
CA ASN A 13 0.38 21.80 12.75
C ASN A 13 1.88 21.77 12.39
N MET A 14 2.24 21.59 11.11
CA MET A 14 3.63 21.60 10.65
C MET A 14 4.20 23.02 10.57
N THR A 15 5.50 23.16 10.84
CA THR A 15 6.22 24.39 10.54
C THR A 15 6.34 24.59 9.02
N PRO A 16 6.59 25.83 8.55
CA PRO A 16 6.79 26.08 7.12
C PRO A 16 7.91 25.24 6.49
N GLN A 17 8.96 24.94 7.26
CA GLN A 17 10.09 24.14 6.80
C GLN A 17 9.72 22.66 6.66
N GLU A 18 9.12 22.06 7.69
CA GLU A 18 8.69 20.66 7.65
C GLU A 18 7.68 20.42 6.52
N ARG A 19 6.77 21.37 6.32
CA ARG A 19 5.81 21.30 5.21
C ARG A 19 6.50 21.33 3.85
N ALA A 20 7.49 22.19 3.66
CA ALA A 20 8.25 22.27 2.41
C ALA A 20 9.02 20.96 2.12
N GLU A 21 9.56 20.31 3.16
CA GLU A 21 10.23 19.02 3.02
C GLU A 21 9.26 17.91 2.60
N VAL A 22 8.06 17.86 3.21
CA VAL A 22 7.01 16.90 2.86
C VAL A 22 6.50 17.12 1.44
N GLU A 23 6.26 18.37 1.04
CA GLU A 23 5.84 18.73 -0.32
C GLU A 23 6.92 18.34 -1.35
N THR A 24 8.19 18.58 -1.04
CA THR A 24 9.33 18.20 -1.90
C THR A 24 9.43 16.69 -2.05
N PHE A 25 9.27 15.94 -0.94
CA PHE A 25 9.28 14.49 -0.97
C PHE A 25 8.10 13.94 -1.79
N ALA A 26 6.90 14.48 -1.62
CA ALA A 26 5.73 14.08 -2.40
C ALA A 26 5.95 14.33 -3.89
N ALA A 27 6.47 15.51 -4.26
CA ALA A 27 6.79 15.85 -5.66
C ALA A 27 7.82 14.87 -6.26
N PHE A 28 8.85 14.50 -5.50
CA PHE A 28 9.84 13.52 -5.92
C PHE A 28 9.21 12.14 -6.18
N VAL A 29 8.33 11.66 -5.28
CA VAL A 29 7.65 10.37 -5.47
C VAL A 29 6.74 10.39 -6.70
N ILE A 30 5.96 11.46 -6.87
CA ILE A 30 5.07 11.65 -8.02
C ILE A 30 5.87 11.62 -9.33
N ALA A 31 6.95 12.38 -9.41
CA ALA A 31 7.80 12.44 -10.60
C ALA A 31 8.50 11.09 -10.86
N ARG A 32 9.10 10.47 -9.84
CA ARG A 32 9.83 9.19 -9.98
C ARG A 32 8.93 8.06 -10.46
N ARG A 33 7.69 8.02 -9.98
CA ARG A 33 6.73 6.99 -10.34
C ARG A 33 5.86 7.35 -11.55
N LYS A 34 6.12 8.50 -12.20
CA LYS A 34 5.31 9.03 -13.32
C LYS A 34 3.82 9.11 -12.97
N LEU A 35 3.49 9.41 -11.71
CA LEU A 35 2.10 9.50 -11.24
C LEU A 35 1.38 10.75 -11.76
N HIS A 36 2.04 11.58 -12.57
CA HIS A 36 1.40 12.71 -13.26
C HIS A 36 0.27 12.25 -14.20
N ASP A 37 0.34 11.00 -14.70
CA ASP A 37 -0.71 10.39 -15.52
C ASP A 37 -1.73 9.58 -14.68
N LEU A 38 -1.46 9.35 -13.39
CA LEU A 38 -2.49 8.88 -12.48
C LEU A 38 -3.37 10.07 -12.13
N SER A 39 -4.47 10.19 -12.87
CA SER A 39 -5.69 10.83 -12.37
C SER A 39 -5.80 10.47 -10.90
N VAL A 40 -5.69 11.46 -10.02
CA VAL A 40 -5.89 11.28 -8.58
C VAL A 40 -7.33 10.81 -8.45
N LEU A 41 -7.50 9.48 -8.41
CA LEU A 41 -8.75 8.79 -8.21
C LEU A 41 -9.17 9.04 -6.78
N THR A 42 -9.76 10.21 -6.61
CA THR A 42 -10.57 10.53 -5.46
C THR A 42 -11.87 9.77 -5.65
N ASP A 43 -12.06 8.85 -4.72
CA ASP A 43 -13.28 8.18 -4.28
C ASP A 43 -13.67 6.79 -4.81
N ASP A 44 -13.11 6.22 -5.89
CA ASP A 44 -13.30 4.78 -6.17
C ASP A 44 -12.26 4.26 -7.14
N ILE A 45 -11.17 3.64 -6.66
CA ILE A 45 -10.27 2.88 -7.54
C ILE A 45 -11.06 1.70 -8.11
N PRO A 46 -11.25 1.60 -9.45
CA PRO A 46 -11.93 0.49 -10.06
C PRO A 46 -11.27 -0.81 -9.61
N THR A 47 -12.07 -1.83 -9.30
CA THR A 47 -11.56 -3.12 -8.86
C THR A 47 -10.52 -3.68 -9.83
N GLN A 48 -10.63 -3.38 -11.12
CA GLN A 48 -9.63 -3.77 -12.12
C GLN A 48 -8.28 -3.06 -11.93
N GLU A 49 -8.26 -1.77 -11.61
CA GLU A 49 -7.02 -1.02 -11.34
C GLU A 49 -6.37 -1.46 -10.02
N LEU A 50 -7.18 -1.79 -9.00
CA LEU A 50 -6.67 -2.42 -7.77
C LEU A 50 -6.05 -3.79 -8.05
N MET A 51 -6.72 -4.63 -8.83
CA MET A 51 -6.17 -5.93 -9.24
C MET A 51 -4.87 -5.77 -10.01
N GLN A 52 -4.82 -4.83 -10.96
CA GLN A 52 -3.63 -4.57 -11.74
C GLN A 52 -2.48 -4.06 -10.87
N LEU A 53 -2.73 -3.14 -9.93
CA LEU A 53 -1.74 -2.65 -8.99
C LEU A 53 -1.21 -3.78 -8.10
N VAL A 54 -2.11 -4.63 -7.59
CA VAL A 54 -1.74 -5.83 -6.83
C VAL A 54 -0.81 -6.68 -7.69
N THR A 55 -1.22 -7.09 -8.89
CA THR A 55 -0.43 -7.92 -9.82
C THR A 55 0.93 -7.30 -10.15
N GLU A 56 1.00 -6.01 -10.46
CA GLU A 56 2.23 -5.33 -10.85
C GLU A 56 3.18 -5.03 -9.68
N SER A 57 2.65 -4.94 -8.46
CA SER A 57 3.46 -4.69 -7.25
C SER A 57 4.16 -5.93 -6.69
N GLY A 58 4.04 -7.08 -7.37
CA GLY A 58 4.48 -8.38 -6.86
C GLY A 58 3.43 -9.03 -5.96
N SER A 59 2.15 -8.93 -6.39
CA SER A 59 0.95 -9.53 -5.77
C SER A 59 1.26 -10.82 -5.05
N PHE A 60 1.14 -10.86 -3.72
CA PHE A 60 1.20 -12.10 -2.93
C PHE A 60 2.28 -13.10 -3.35
N ASP A 61 3.34 -12.68 -4.05
CA ASP A 61 4.42 -13.56 -4.51
C ASP A 61 5.18 -14.06 -3.29
N TRP A 62 5.07 -13.32 -2.18
CA TRP A 62 5.48 -13.76 -0.86
C TRP A 62 4.67 -14.94 -0.32
N LEU A 63 3.42 -15.20 -0.75
CA LEU A 63 2.69 -16.44 -0.39
C LEU A 63 3.26 -17.68 -1.10
N ASP A 64 3.82 -17.52 -2.29
CA ASP A 64 4.49 -18.60 -3.04
C ASP A 64 6.00 -18.67 -2.74
N ALA A 65 6.54 -17.75 -1.94
CA ALA A 65 7.92 -17.78 -1.52
C ALA A 65 8.15 -19.02 -0.64
N LYS A 66 9.15 -19.84 -0.98
CA LYS A 66 9.46 -21.09 -0.27
C LYS A 66 9.74 -20.94 1.23
N GLU A 67 10.01 -19.71 1.67
CA GLU A 67 10.38 -19.33 3.02
C GLU A 67 9.17 -18.85 3.84
N GLU A 68 8.05 -18.54 3.18
CA GLU A 68 6.83 -18.05 3.77
C GLU A 68 5.79 -19.19 3.77
N GLY A 69 5.40 -19.64 4.95
CA GLY A 69 4.42 -20.71 5.15
C GLY A 69 3.34 -20.27 6.11
N VAL A 70 2.16 -20.87 6.04
CA VAL A 70 1.13 -20.67 7.05
C VAL A 70 1.39 -21.65 8.19
N TYR A 71 1.61 -21.14 9.40
CA TYR A 71 1.87 -21.94 10.59
C TYR A 71 0.71 -21.82 11.57
N SER A 72 0.41 -22.89 12.30
CA SER A 72 -0.60 -22.88 13.34
C SER A 72 -0.16 -22.02 14.53
N ILE A 73 -1.12 -21.32 15.13
CA ILE A 73 -0.89 -20.47 16.31
C ILE A 73 -0.70 -21.33 17.57
N GLU A 74 -1.17 -22.58 17.54
CA GLU A 74 -1.20 -23.46 18.72
C GLU A 74 0.12 -24.22 18.91
N ASP A 75 0.70 -24.74 17.84
CA ASP A 75 1.90 -25.58 17.88
C ASP A 75 3.06 -25.03 17.01
N GLY A 76 2.81 -24.01 16.19
CA GLY A 76 3.82 -23.43 15.28
C GLY A 76 4.15 -24.32 14.08
N GLU A 77 3.41 -25.41 13.86
CA GLU A 77 3.66 -26.33 12.76
C GLU A 77 3.06 -25.83 11.45
N ALA A 78 3.68 -26.20 10.33
CA ALA A 78 3.22 -25.81 9.00
C ALA A 78 1.84 -26.43 8.69
N VAL A 79 0.88 -25.59 8.34
CA VAL A 79 -0.47 -26.01 7.97
C VAL A 79 -0.43 -26.73 6.62
N LYS A 80 -0.91 -27.97 6.60
CA LYS A 80 -1.13 -28.70 5.35
C LYS A 80 -2.47 -28.28 4.78
N TRP A 81 -2.42 -27.58 3.65
CA TRP A 81 -3.62 -27.36 2.85
C TRP A 81 -4.16 -28.71 2.41
N LEU A 82 -5.43 -28.98 2.74
CA LEU A 82 -6.17 -30.09 2.17
C LEU A 82 -6.49 -29.70 0.73
N SER A 83 -5.56 -29.93 -0.20
CA SER A 83 -5.85 -29.76 -1.62
C SER A 83 -6.96 -30.74 -1.99
N GLU A 84 -8.08 -30.22 -2.49
CA GLU A 84 -9.13 -31.03 -3.11
C GLU A 84 -8.55 -31.83 -4.29
N SER A 85 -9.16 -33.01 -4.50
CA SER A 85 -8.77 -34.03 -5.50
C SER A 85 -8.92 -33.56 -6.94
#